data_AF-A0A965LDS7-F1
#
_entry.id   AF-A0A965LDS7-F1
#
_cell.length_a   1.000
_cell.length_b   1.000
_cell.length_c   1.000
_cell.angle_alpha   90.00
_cell.angle_beta   90.00
_cell.angle_gamma   90.00
#
_symmetry.space_group_name_H-M   'P 1'
#
loop_
_entity.id
_entity.type
_entity.pdbx_description
1 polymer ?
#
loop_
_entity_poly.entity_id
_entity_poly.type
_entity_poly.pdbx_seq_one_letter_code
_entity_poly.pdbx_strand_id
1 'polypeptide(L)' 'MKRLPILFLALLSCIALSAEEARKPNVIFILADDLGAHDLGCFGSTYYETPNIDRLSQSANTRRALASPHRSATSIRST' A
#
# COMPACT_ATOMS: atom_id res chain seq x y z
N MET A 1 45.89 -7.20 24.17
CA MET A 1 45.82 -6.15 23.10
C MET A 1 45.61 -6.69 21.67
N LYS A 2 45.74 -8.00 21.39
CA LYS A 2 45.60 -8.55 20.01
C LYS A 2 44.17 -8.85 19.54
N ARG A 3 43.16 -8.81 20.44
CA ARG A 3 41.75 -9.13 20.12
C ARG A 3 40.89 -7.91 19.75
N LEU A 4 41.37 -6.71 20.08
CA LEU A 4 40.74 -5.44 19.72
C LEU A 4 40.62 -5.23 18.19
N PRO A 5 41.65 -5.52 17.35
CA PRO A 5 41.49 -5.38 15.91
C PRO A 5 40.51 -6.39 15.30
N ILE A 6 40.37 -7.58 15.90
CA ILE A 6 39.43 -8.61 15.44
C ILE A 6 37.99 -8.16 15.68
N LEU A 7 37.71 -7.58 16.85
CA LEU A 7 36.40 -7.04 17.17
C LEU A 7 36.03 -5.85 16.27
N PHE A 8 37.00 -4.98 15.98
CA PHE A 8 36.81 -3.84 15.09
C PHE A 8 36.54 -4.29 13.65
N LEU A 9 37.26 -5.29 13.16
CA LEU A 9 37.07 -5.84 11.82
C LEU A 9 35.71 -6.56 11.69
N ALA A 10 35.29 -7.29 12.72
CA ALA A 10 33.97 -7.93 12.77
C ALA A 10 32.83 -6.90 12.75
N LEU A 11 32.97 -5.81 13.51
CA LEU A 11 31.99 -4.72 13.52
C LEU A 11 31.89 -4.04 12.15
N LEU A 12 33.03 -3.79 11.50
CA LEU A 12 33.08 -3.19 10.16
C LEU A 12 32.43 -4.10 9.11
N SER A 13 32.63 -5.42 9.22
CA SER A 13 32.01 -6.41 8.34
C SER A 13 30.48 -6.47 8.48
N CYS A 14 29.94 -6.33 9.70
CA CYS A 14 28.48 -6.34 9.92
C CYS A 14 27.79 -5.13 9.27
N ILE A 15 28.44 -3.97 9.30
CA ILE A 15 27.90 -2.73 8.71
C ILE A 15 27.84 -2.86 7.19
N ALA A 16 28.88 -3.43 6.57
CA ALA A 16 28.94 -3.60 5.12
C ALA A 16 27.85 -4.56 4.58
N LEU A 17 27.46 -5.58 5.36
CA LEU A 17 26.47 -6.57 4.94
C LEU A 17 25.02 -6.05 4.99
N SER A 18 24.78 -4.93 5.68
CA SER A 18 23.44 -4.36 5.86
C SER A 18 23.01 -3.40 4.74
N ALA A 19 23.87 -3.21 3.73
CA ALA A 19 23.56 -2.39 2.56
C ALA A 19 22.69 -3.18 1.57
N GLU A 20 21.40 -3.31 1.88
CA GLU A 20 20.43 -3.81 0.90
C GLU A 20 20.08 -2.71 -0.09
N GLU A 21 20.23 -3.00 -1.38
CA GLU A 21 19.88 -2.06 -2.45
C GLU A 21 18.36 -1.91 -2.52
N ALA A 22 17.86 -0.74 -2.13
CA ALA A 22 16.43 -0.44 -2.18
C ALA A 22 15.96 -0.49 -3.63
N ARG A 23 15.23 -1.55 -4.00
CA ARG A 23 14.65 -1.68 -5.33
C ARG A 23 13.73 -0.50 -5.61
N LYS A 24 13.95 0.17 -6.73
CA LYS A 24 13.06 1.23 -7.21
C LYS A 24 11.65 0.65 -7.42
N PRO A 25 10.62 1.16 -6.74
CA PRO A 25 9.27 0.65 -6.93
C PRO A 25 8.76 1.02 -8.33
N ASN A 26 7.97 0.13 -8.93
CA ASN A 26 7.17 0.47 -10.10
C ASN A 26 5.89 1.16 -9.63
N VAL A 27 5.57 2.30 -10.25
CA VAL A 27 4.37 3.07 -9.93
C VAL A 27 3.38 2.90 -11.07
N ILE A 28 2.19 2.38 -10.75
CA ILE A 28 1.07 2.27 -11.68
C ILE A 28 -0.03 3.21 -11.16
N PHE A 29 -0.42 4.19 -11.97
CA PHE A 29 -1.54 5.08 -11.68
C PHE A 29 -2.76 4.66 -12.51
N ILE A 30 -3.86 4.36 -11.83
CA ILE A 30 -5.11 3.93 -12.44
C ILE A 30 -6.15 5.02 -12.17
N LEU A 31 -6.67 5.61 -13.24
CA LEU A 31 -7.76 6.57 -13.20
C LEU A 31 -9.02 5.91 -13.76
N ALA A 32 -10.11 5.98 -13.00
CA ALA A 32 -11.43 5.61 -13.46
C ALA A 32 -12.33 6.84 -13.32
N ASP A 33 -12.99 7.22 -14.41
CA ASP A 33 -13.94 8.33 -14.44
C ASP A 33 -15.32 7.84 -14.03
N ASP A 34 -16.09 8.68 -13.34
CA ASP A 34 -17.46 8.41 -12.86
C ASP A 34 -17.69 7.10 -12.08
N LEU A 35 -16.63 6.46 -11.56
CA LEU A 35 -16.77 5.22 -10.77
C LEU A 35 -17.40 5.52 -9.39
N GLY A 36 -18.58 4.97 -9.16
CA GLY A 36 -19.34 5.14 -7.92
C GLY A 36 -18.81 4.29 -6.77
N ALA A 37 -19.00 4.77 -5.54
CA ALA A 37 -18.61 4.05 -4.33
C ALA A 37 -19.34 2.70 -4.15
N HIS A 38 -20.46 2.49 -4.84
CA HIS A 38 -21.29 1.29 -4.73
C HIS A 38 -21.07 0.31 -5.89
N ASP A 39 -20.12 0.60 -6.79
CA ASP A 39 -19.89 -0.20 -8.00
C ASP A 39 -18.87 -1.33 -7.78
N LEU A 40 -18.11 -1.29 -6.67
CA LEU A 40 -17.07 -2.26 -6.37
C LEU A 40 -17.51 -3.25 -5.29
N GLY A 41 -17.20 -4.54 -5.50
CA GLY A 41 -17.44 -5.61 -4.54
C GLY A 41 -16.76 -5.37 -3.19
N CYS A 42 -15.53 -4.84 -3.19
CA CYS A 42 -14.80 -4.44 -1.98
C CYS A 42 -15.47 -3.30 -1.18
N PHE A 43 -16.46 -2.60 -1.77
CA PHE A 43 -17.30 -1.62 -1.08
C PHE A 43 -18.73 -2.12 -0.83
N GLY A 44 -18.99 -3.41 -1.02
CA GLY A 44 -20.28 -4.04 -0.73
C GLY A 44 -21.25 -4.09 -1.90
N SER A 45 -20.79 -3.81 -3.13
CA SER A 45 -21.63 -4.05 -4.32
C SER A 45 -21.95 -5.54 -4.47
N THR A 46 -23.21 -5.86 -4.74
CA THR A 46 -23.66 -7.22 -5.08
C THR A 46 -24.11 -7.34 -6.53
N TYR A 47 -24.06 -6.23 -7.28
CA TYR A 47 -24.55 -6.16 -8.65
C TYR A 47 -23.43 -6.37 -9.68
N TYR A 48 -22.25 -5.78 -9.45
CA TYR A 48 -21.09 -5.91 -10.33
C TYR A 48 -20.01 -6.80 -9.73
N GLU A 49 -19.44 -7.68 -10.56
CA GLU A 49 -18.30 -8.51 -10.17
C GLU A 49 -16.98 -7.78 -10.49
N THR A 50 -16.18 -7.49 -9.46
CA THR A 50 -14.91 -6.76 -9.60
C THR A 50 -13.70 -7.52 -9.05
N PRO A 51 -13.51 -8.81 -9.40
CA PRO A 51 -12.59 -9.72 -8.71
C PRO A 51 -11.13 -9.26 -8.70
N ASN A 52 -10.69 -8.50 -9.71
CA ASN A 52 -9.34 -7.98 -9.78
C ASN A 52 -9.12 -6.78 -8.84
N ILE A 53 -10.10 -5.87 -8.75
CA ILE A 53 -10.07 -4.73 -7.84
C ILE A 53 -10.24 -5.19 -6.40
N ASP A 54 -11.10 -6.18 -6.17
CA ASP A 54 -11.32 -6.75 -4.84
C ASP A 54 -10.04 -7.41 -4.32
N ARG A 55 -9.36 -8.21 -5.15
CA ARG A 55 -8.06 -8.80 -4.80
C ARG A 55 -7.00 -7.75 -4.54
N LEU A 56 -6.96 -6.69 -5.38
CA LEU A 56 -6.02 -5.59 -5.20
C LEU A 56 -6.25 -4.90 -3.85
N SER A 57 -7.51 -4.67 -3.47
CA SER A 57 -7.89 -4.04 -2.20
C SER A 57 -7.44 -4.85 -0.97
N GLN A 58 -7.49 -6.19 -1.03
CA GLN A 58 -7.06 -7.08 0.05
C GLN A 58 -5.54 -7.12 0.21
N SER A 59 -4.81 -7.06 -0.91
CA SER A 59 -3.34 -7.08 -0.93
C SER A 59 -2.70 -5.73 -0.60
N ALA A 60 -3.49 -4.65 -0.61
CA ALA A 60 -3.02 -3.31 -0.34
C ALA A 60 -2.69 -3.16 1.16
N ASN A 61 -1.41 -2.94 1.48
CA ASN A 61 -0.98 -2.56 2.83
C ASN A 61 -1.51 -1.15 3.14
N THR A 62 -2.71 -1.11 3.71
CA THR A 62 -3.54 0.09 3.83
C THR A 62 -3.01 0.99 4.95
N ARG A 63 -1.99 1.80 4.66
CA ARG A 63 -1.60 2.92 5.53
C ARG A 63 -2.39 4.19 5.26
N ARG A 64 -3.13 4.28 4.13
CA ARG A 64 -3.80 5.53 3.71
C ARG A 64 -4.87 5.35 2.63
N ALA A 65 -5.79 4.40 2.77
CA ALA A 65 -7.02 4.43 1.97
C ALA A 65 -8.00 5.39 2.64
N LEU A 66 -8.24 6.55 2.02
CA LEU A 66 -9.26 7.52 2.43
C LEU A 66 -10.66 7.18 1.91
N ALA A 67 -10.84 6.00 1.30
CA ALA A 67 -12.15 5.48 0.94
C ALA A 67 -12.76 4.74 2.15
N SER A 68 -13.27 5.52 3.10
CA SER A 68 -14.08 4.97 4.19
C SER A 68 -15.48 4.67 3.65
N PRO A 69 -15.96 3.41 3.71
CA PRO A 69 -17.23 2.99 3.09
C PRO A 69 -18.47 3.68 3.67
N HIS A 70 -18.33 4.44 4.77
CA HIS A 70 -19.46 4.99 5.51
C HIS A 70 -19.68 6.52 5.37
N ARG A 71 -18.89 7.25 4.57
CA ARG A 71 -19.01 8.73 4.48
C ARG A 71 -19.69 9.29 3.23
N SER A 72 -20.53 8.50 2.56
CA SER A 72 -21.29 8.91 1.37
C SER A 72 -22.73 9.35 1.68
N ALA A 73 -22.95 10.12 2.74
CA ALA A 73 -24.25 10.72 3.00
C ALA A 73 -24.08 12.20 3.34
N THR A 74 -24.63 13.06 2.47
CA THR A 74 -24.94 14.48 2.72
C THR A 74 -23.84 15.52 2.42
N SER A 75 -23.58 15.73 1.12
CA SER A 75 -23.35 17.10 0.60
C SER A 75 -23.88 17.25 -0.83
N ILE A 76 -25.04 16.63 -1.11
CA ILE A 76 -25.91 16.97 -2.23
C ILE A 76 -27.33 17.05 -1.66
N ARG A 77 -27.63 18.14 -0.96
CA ARG A 77 -28.98 18.67 -0.79
C ARG A 77 -28.90 20.04 -1.46
N SER A 78 -29.06 20.06 -2.78
CA SER A 78 -30.25 20.60 -3.48
C SER A 78 -30.69 21.95 -2.90
N THR A 79 -30.55 23.00 -3.73
CA THR A 79 -31.37 24.24 -3.78
C THR A 79 -32.01 24.73 -2.49
#